data_AF-A0A7R9CS76-F1
#
_entry.id   AF-A0A7R9CS76-F1
#
_cell.length_a   1.000
_cell.length_b   1.000
_cell.length_c   1.000
_cell.angle_alpha   90.00
_cell.angle_beta   90.00
_cell.angle_gamma   90.00
#
_symmetry.space_group_name_H-M   'P 1'
#
loop_
_entity.id
_entity.type
_entity.pdbx_description
1 polymer ?
#
loop_
_entity_poly.entity_id
_entity_poly.type
_entity_poly.pdbx_seq_one_letter_code
_entity_poly.pdbx_strand_id
1 'polypeptide(L)'
;MQVGQWQVCYDGRREGGLSHQSAALSNNREEVRQMFHHAYNSYLEYAYPYDELRPLSCDGVDTWGSYSLTLIDALDTLAVMGNYTEFQRVVKIVTSRANFDANINVSVFETNIRIIGGLLSAHLLSHRAGVPLEPGWPCNGPLLQLAEDVARRLITAFDTATGMPYGTVNLRHGVPKGETSVTCTAGIGTFILEMGALSRLTGDPLFEEVAMNALYALYHHRSPIGLLGNHVDVQTGRWTAQDAGIGAGVDSYYEYLAKGAILLQRPELMHMFQEGRVAIEKYLNRDDWYLWVSMGKGQVTLPVFQSLEAYWPGVLSLIGQLLTT
;
A
#
# COMPACT_ATOMS: atom_id res chain seq x y z
N MET A 1 -6.17 -48.41 19.18
CA MET A 1 -6.70 -47.27 18.39
C MET A 1 -5.65 -46.18 18.43
N GLN A 2 -4.83 -46.11 17.39
CA GLN A 2 -3.69 -45.21 17.27
C GLN A 2 -3.83 -44.47 15.94
N VAL A 3 -3.62 -43.17 16.01
CA VAL A 3 -3.82 -42.16 14.97
C VAL A 3 -2.82 -42.39 13.84
N GLY A 4 -3.33 -42.47 12.60
CA GLY A 4 -2.52 -42.67 11.40
C GLY A 4 -1.65 -41.44 11.09
N GLN A 5 -0.36 -41.69 10.87
CA GLN A 5 0.59 -40.76 10.30
C GLN A 5 0.31 -40.55 8.81
N TRP A 6 0.17 -39.29 8.38
CA TRP A 6 0.25 -38.93 6.97
C TRP A 6 1.72 -38.86 6.55
N GLN A 7 2.20 -39.94 5.94
CA GLN A 7 3.48 -40.00 5.24
C GLN A 7 3.30 -39.33 3.86
N VAL A 8 3.91 -38.16 3.68
CA VAL A 8 4.05 -37.54 2.35
C VAL A 8 5.23 -38.21 1.64
N CYS A 9 4.95 -38.96 0.57
CA CYS A 9 5.96 -39.52 -0.31
C CYS A 9 6.68 -38.38 -1.04
N TYR A 10 7.90 -38.04 -0.60
CA TYR A 10 8.88 -37.31 -1.40
C TYR A 10 9.90 -38.34 -1.91
N ASP A 11 9.74 -38.81 -3.14
CA ASP A 11 10.73 -39.69 -3.78
C ASP A 11 11.86 -38.81 -4.33
N GLY A 12 12.93 -38.72 -3.53
CA GLY A 12 14.13 -37.99 -3.86
C GLY A 12 14.93 -38.70 -4.94
N ARG A 13 14.82 -38.23 -6.19
CA ARG A 13 15.87 -38.38 -7.21
C ARG A 13 15.97 -37.17 -8.12
N ARG A 14 16.69 -36.13 -7.65
CA ARG A 14 17.53 -35.23 -8.45
C ARG A 14 18.67 -34.69 -7.57
N GLU A 15 19.59 -35.56 -7.20
CA GLU A 15 20.87 -35.12 -6.62
C GLU A 15 21.78 -34.63 -7.77
N GLY A 16 22.00 -33.32 -7.84
CA GLY A 16 22.91 -32.71 -8.82
C GLY A 16 22.70 -31.23 -9.16
N GLY A 17 21.60 -30.57 -8.73
CA GLY A 17 21.31 -29.17 -9.10
C GLY A 17 20.97 -28.19 -7.97
N LEU A 18 20.66 -28.69 -6.77
CA LEU A 18 20.14 -27.85 -5.67
C LEU A 18 21.22 -27.12 -4.87
N SER A 19 22.46 -27.63 -4.80
CA SER A 19 23.54 -26.98 -4.03
C SER A 19 24.02 -25.67 -4.67
N HIS A 20 24.14 -25.64 -6.00
CA HIS A 20 24.52 -24.42 -6.73
C HIS A 20 23.43 -23.36 -6.74
N GLN A 21 22.16 -23.74 -6.85
CA GLN A 21 21.03 -22.81 -6.71
C GLN A 21 20.94 -22.25 -5.28
N SER A 22 21.15 -23.08 -4.25
CA SER A 22 21.20 -22.63 -2.85
C SER A 22 22.33 -21.63 -2.60
N ALA A 23 23.53 -21.89 -3.12
CA ALA A 23 24.67 -20.98 -3.00
C ALA A 23 24.44 -19.65 -3.74
N ALA A 24 23.91 -19.70 -4.97
CA ALA A 24 23.59 -18.50 -5.75
C ALA A 24 22.50 -17.65 -5.07
N LEU A 25 21.44 -18.27 -4.56
CA LEU A 25 20.38 -17.56 -3.81
C LEU A 25 20.92 -16.94 -2.52
N SER A 26 21.83 -17.62 -1.82
CA SER A 26 22.47 -17.06 -0.63
C SER A 26 23.36 -15.85 -0.97
N ASN A 27 24.10 -15.91 -2.07
CA ASN A 27 24.93 -14.79 -2.54
C ASN A 27 24.05 -13.59 -2.93
N ASN A 28 23.00 -13.81 -3.72
CA ASN A 28 22.08 -12.74 -4.14
C ASN A 28 21.38 -12.12 -2.92
N ARG A 29 20.97 -12.92 -1.93
CA ARG A 29 20.39 -12.43 -0.68
C ARG A 29 21.36 -11.49 0.05
N GLU A 30 22.64 -11.87 0.11
CA GLU A 30 23.66 -11.07 0.76
C GLU A 30 23.98 -9.78 -0.01
N GLU A 31 24.00 -9.84 -1.34
CA GLU A 31 24.15 -8.67 -2.21
C GLU A 31 23.01 -7.67 -2.01
N VAL A 32 21.76 -8.13 -1.99
CA VAL A 32 20.59 -7.28 -1.68
C VAL A 32 20.71 -6.65 -0.30
N ARG A 33 21.18 -7.40 0.70
CA ARG A 33 21.42 -6.88 2.06
C ARG A 33 22.48 -5.78 2.06
N GLN A 34 23.56 -5.94 1.29
CA GLN A 34 24.60 -4.91 1.15
C GLN A 34 24.08 -3.66 0.44
N MET A 35 23.29 -3.82 -0.62
CA MET A 35 22.64 -2.70 -1.32
C MET A 35 21.72 -1.90 -0.39
N PHE A 36 20.90 -2.60 0.42
CA PHE A 36 20.05 -1.95 1.42
C PHE A 36 20.88 -1.16 2.42
N HIS A 37 21.93 -1.74 3.00
CA HIS A 37 22.78 -1.03 3.95
C HIS A 37 23.53 0.14 3.31
N HIS A 38 23.94 0.03 2.04
CA HIS A 38 24.54 1.14 1.32
C HIS A 38 23.58 2.33 1.22
N ALA A 39 22.34 2.10 0.76
CA ALA A 39 21.32 3.15 0.65
C ALA A 39 20.91 3.70 2.03
N TYR A 40 20.62 2.81 2.98
CA TYR A 40 20.17 3.15 4.33
C TYR A 40 21.21 3.97 5.09
N ASN A 41 22.49 3.55 5.08
CA ASN A 41 23.56 4.29 5.74
C ASN A 41 23.81 5.65 5.06
N SER A 42 23.75 5.71 3.73
CA SER A 42 23.87 6.98 2.99
C SER A 42 22.74 7.94 3.35
N TYR A 43 21.51 7.46 3.50
CA TYR A 43 20.40 8.27 3.97
C TYR A 43 20.67 8.81 5.39
N LEU A 44 21.10 7.95 6.32
CA LEU A 44 21.43 8.37 7.69
C LEU A 44 22.54 9.42 7.74
N GLU A 45 23.53 9.34 6.84
CA GLU A 45 24.67 10.25 6.80
C GLU A 45 24.35 11.60 6.14
N TYR A 46 23.63 11.57 5.00
CA TYR A 46 23.51 12.75 4.13
C TYR A 46 22.12 13.39 4.12
N ALA A 47 21.08 12.67 4.53
CA ALA A 47 19.70 13.13 4.37
C ALA A 47 18.89 13.14 5.67
N TYR A 48 19.23 12.36 6.68
CA TYR A 48 18.51 12.42 7.95
C TYR A 48 18.61 13.84 8.58
N PRO A 49 17.50 14.47 9.02
CA PRO A 49 16.17 13.91 9.26
C PRO A 49 15.12 14.15 8.15
N TYR A 50 15.52 14.59 6.95
CA TYR A 50 14.62 14.80 5.83
C TYR A 50 13.93 13.50 5.38
N ASP A 51 12.87 13.62 4.59
CA ASP A 51 12.11 12.46 4.10
C ASP A 51 12.94 11.52 3.22
N GLU A 52 13.72 12.07 2.28
CA GLU A 52 14.44 11.31 1.25
C GLU A 52 15.87 11.84 1.02
N LEU A 53 16.73 10.96 0.49
CA LEU A 53 18.07 11.30 0.03
C LEU A 53 18.06 11.62 -1.46
N ARG A 54 18.71 12.71 -1.86
CA ARG A 54 19.11 12.96 -3.25
C ARG A 54 20.52 12.42 -3.46
N PRO A 55 20.69 11.22 -4.08
CA PRO A 55 21.97 10.51 -4.05
C PRO A 55 23.05 11.14 -4.92
N LEU A 56 22.69 12.00 -5.89
CA LEU A 56 23.67 12.67 -6.74
C LEU A 56 24.26 13.93 -6.10
N SER A 57 23.44 14.67 -5.34
CA SER A 57 23.87 15.87 -4.62
C SER A 57 24.31 15.60 -3.17
N CYS A 58 24.06 14.38 -2.67
CA CYS A 58 24.34 13.97 -1.30
C CYS A 58 23.73 14.91 -0.25
N ASP A 59 22.44 15.24 -0.43
CA ASP A 59 21.67 16.04 0.51
C ASP A 59 20.23 15.53 0.63
N GLY A 60 19.54 15.96 1.70
CA GLY A 60 18.15 15.58 1.95
C GLY A 60 17.12 16.45 1.23
N VAL A 61 15.90 15.94 1.13
CA VAL A 61 14.71 16.67 0.68
C VAL A 61 13.47 16.18 1.42
N ASP A 62 12.55 17.10 1.73
CA ASP A 62 11.23 16.78 2.27
C ASP A 62 10.22 16.71 1.13
N THR A 63 9.68 15.51 0.91
CA THR A 63 8.76 15.22 -0.18
C THR A 63 7.31 15.10 0.33
N TRP A 64 7.12 14.59 1.56
CA TRP A 64 5.80 14.13 2.02
C TRP A 64 5.42 14.55 3.44
N GLY A 65 6.23 15.38 4.10
CA GLY A 65 5.82 16.12 5.29
C GLY A 65 6.85 16.16 6.42
N SER A 66 8.12 15.90 6.12
CA SER A 66 9.24 16.04 7.07
C SER A 66 9.14 15.08 8.26
N TYR A 67 8.73 13.83 8.03
CA TYR A 67 8.59 12.79 9.06
C TYR A 67 9.75 11.80 9.11
N SER A 68 10.85 12.09 8.42
CA SER A 68 11.90 11.10 8.14
C SER A 68 11.32 9.87 7.45
N LEU A 69 10.52 10.08 6.40
CA LEU A 69 9.80 9.03 5.67
C LEU A 69 10.62 7.76 5.42
N THR A 70 11.85 7.90 4.91
CA THR A 70 12.75 6.77 4.64
C THR A 70 13.01 5.91 5.89
N LEU A 71 13.07 6.49 7.09
CA LEU A 71 13.21 5.71 8.32
C LEU A 71 11.98 4.86 8.62
N ILE A 72 10.78 5.41 8.40
CA ILE A 72 9.52 4.71 8.66
C ILE A 72 9.37 3.56 7.65
N ASP A 73 9.55 3.85 6.36
CA ASP A 73 9.49 2.84 5.28
C ASP A 73 10.55 1.74 5.43
N ALA A 74 11.68 2.02 6.07
CA ALA A 74 12.75 1.03 6.27
C ALA A 74 12.53 0.10 7.48
N LEU A 75 11.60 0.41 8.39
CA LEU A 75 11.45 -0.33 9.66
C LEU A 75 11.13 -1.80 9.43
N ASP A 76 10.11 -2.13 8.65
CA ASP A 76 9.73 -3.53 8.41
C ASP A 76 10.84 -4.29 7.67
N THR A 77 11.54 -3.65 6.74
CA THR A 77 12.67 -4.23 6.01
C THR A 77 13.82 -4.57 6.95
N LEU A 78 14.15 -3.69 7.91
CA LEU A 78 15.14 -3.97 8.95
C LEU A 78 14.75 -5.22 9.77
N ALA A 79 13.46 -5.35 10.13
CA ALA A 79 12.97 -6.52 10.84
C ALA A 79 12.99 -7.79 9.99
N VAL A 80 12.61 -7.73 8.70
CA VAL A 80 12.65 -8.85 7.76
C VAL A 80 14.08 -9.34 7.53
N MET A 81 15.05 -8.43 7.48
CA MET A 81 16.48 -8.76 7.38
C MET A 81 17.10 -9.23 8.70
N GLY A 82 16.35 -9.21 9.81
CA GLY A 82 16.83 -9.62 11.13
C GLY A 82 17.73 -8.61 11.84
N ASN A 83 17.81 -7.36 11.37
CA ASN A 83 18.57 -6.29 12.01
C ASN A 83 17.76 -5.64 13.15
N TYR A 84 17.45 -6.42 14.18
CA TYR A 84 16.57 -5.99 15.27
C TYR A 84 17.18 -4.88 16.15
N THR A 85 18.51 -4.83 16.27
CA THR A 85 19.18 -3.74 17.00
C THR A 85 18.89 -2.38 16.37
N GLU A 86 19.00 -2.32 15.05
CA GLU A 86 18.73 -1.09 14.31
C GLU A 86 17.25 -0.77 14.27
N PHE A 87 16.39 -1.78 14.08
CA PHE A 87 14.95 -1.64 14.22
C PHE A 87 14.56 -0.95 15.55
N GLN A 88 15.05 -1.48 16.68
CA GLN A 88 14.78 -0.91 18.00
C GLN A 88 15.30 0.52 18.15
N ARG A 89 16.45 0.85 17.53
CA ARG A 89 16.99 2.21 17.52
C ARG A 89 16.06 3.16 16.77
N VAL A 90 15.61 2.77 15.58
CA VAL A 90 14.72 3.60 14.75
C VAL A 90 13.36 3.76 15.42
N VAL A 91 12.78 2.69 16.00
CA VAL A 91 11.53 2.80 16.78
C VAL A 91 11.64 3.86 17.86
N LYS A 92 12.74 3.89 18.64
CA LYS A 92 12.96 4.93 19.67
C LYS A 92 13.06 6.33 19.07
N ILE A 93 13.68 6.48 17.89
CA ILE A 93 13.79 7.77 17.21
C ILE A 93 12.42 8.26 16.75
N VAL A 94 11.66 7.39 16.07
CA VAL A 94 10.32 7.71 15.56
C VAL A 94 9.40 8.09 16.72
N THR A 95 9.35 7.29 17.78
CA THR A 95 8.43 7.52 18.91
C THR A 95 8.81 8.70 19.79
N SER A 96 10.08 9.11 19.81
CA SER A 96 10.52 10.30 20.57
C SER A 96 10.38 11.61 19.81
N ARG A 97 10.31 11.57 18.47
CA ARG A 97 10.31 12.77 17.62
C ARG A 97 9.00 13.02 16.90
N ALA A 98 8.20 11.99 16.63
CA ALA A 98 7.00 12.12 15.83
C ALA A 98 5.97 12.98 16.55
N ASN A 99 5.84 14.23 16.10
CA ASN A 99 4.70 15.08 16.39
C ASN A 99 3.95 15.34 15.07
N PHE A 100 2.88 14.58 14.86
CA PHE A 100 2.02 14.74 13.69
C PHE A 100 1.01 15.88 13.86
N ASP A 101 0.99 16.59 15.01
CA ASP A 101 0.37 17.91 15.10
C ASP A 101 1.27 18.98 14.48
N ALA A 102 1.33 18.99 13.16
CA ALA A 102 2.12 19.91 12.37
C ALA A 102 1.23 20.70 11.39
N ASN A 103 1.53 22.00 11.22
CA ASN A 103 0.88 22.81 10.20
C ASN A 103 1.56 22.57 8.83
N ILE A 104 1.29 21.40 8.25
CA ILE A 104 1.84 20.97 6.97
C ILE A 104 0.77 20.23 6.18
N ASN A 105 0.77 20.45 4.87
CA ASN A 105 -0.10 19.75 3.93
C ASN A 105 0.59 18.46 3.49
N VAL A 106 -0.15 17.35 3.53
CA VAL A 106 0.34 16.03 3.12
C VAL A 106 -0.61 15.38 2.12
N SER A 107 -0.07 14.52 1.28
CA SER A 107 -0.88 13.63 0.42
C SER A 107 -1.56 12.58 1.29
N VAL A 108 -2.88 12.46 1.17
CA VAL A 108 -3.68 11.49 1.94
C VAL A 108 -3.30 10.06 1.54
N PHE A 109 -3.13 9.82 0.24
CA PHE A 109 -2.73 8.54 -0.32
C PHE A 109 -1.31 8.12 0.11
N GLU A 110 -0.30 8.99 -0.10
CA GLU A 110 1.09 8.65 0.22
C GLU A 110 1.29 8.49 1.73
N THR A 111 0.64 9.34 2.53
CA THR A 111 0.72 9.23 4.00
C THR A 111 0.08 7.94 4.49
N ASN A 112 -1.02 7.48 3.88
CA ASN A 112 -1.62 6.20 4.23
C ASN A 112 -0.68 5.04 3.93
N ILE A 113 -0.22 4.88 2.68
CA ILE A 113 0.52 3.68 2.28
C ILE A 113 1.93 3.62 2.88
N ARG A 114 2.56 4.76 3.16
CA ARG A 114 3.94 4.82 3.68
C ARG A 114 4.00 4.98 5.19
N ILE A 115 3.32 6.00 5.73
CA ILE A 115 3.38 6.30 7.17
C ILE A 115 2.50 5.33 7.95
N ILE A 116 1.21 5.27 7.65
CA ILE A 116 0.30 4.37 8.39
C ILE A 116 0.68 2.90 8.10
N GLY A 117 0.89 2.56 6.82
CA GLY A 117 1.35 1.22 6.42
C GLY A 117 2.65 0.79 7.10
N GLY A 118 3.70 1.63 7.05
CA GLY A 118 5.00 1.34 7.66
C GLY A 118 4.96 1.27 9.19
N LEU A 119 4.18 2.13 9.85
CA LEU A 119 3.99 2.09 11.30
C LEU A 119 3.24 0.82 11.75
N LEU A 120 2.19 0.43 11.02
CA LEU A 120 1.42 -0.78 11.29
C LEU A 120 2.24 -2.05 11.04
N SER A 121 2.97 -2.13 9.92
CA SER A 121 3.82 -3.29 9.61
C SER A 121 4.93 -3.44 10.66
N ALA A 122 5.58 -2.34 11.04
CA ALA A 122 6.57 -2.32 12.11
C ALA A 122 5.97 -2.68 13.48
N HIS A 123 4.76 -2.21 13.80
CA HIS A 123 4.05 -2.59 15.03
C HIS A 123 3.83 -4.11 15.11
N LEU A 124 3.35 -4.72 14.03
CA LEU A 124 3.13 -6.17 13.96
C LEU A 124 4.42 -6.99 14.10
N LEU A 125 5.56 -6.43 13.65
CA LEU A 125 6.88 -7.06 13.78
C LEU A 125 7.60 -6.75 15.11
N SER A 126 7.09 -5.79 15.90
CA SER A 126 7.76 -5.26 17.09
C SER A 126 8.03 -6.31 18.15
N HIS A 127 7.09 -7.23 18.39
CA HIS A 127 7.28 -8.31 19.37
C HIS A 127 8.46 -9.22 18.98
N ARG A 128 8.52 -9.64 17.71
CA ARG A 128 9.62 -10.47 17.18
C ARG A 128 10.94 -9.71 17.19
N ALA A 129 10.91 -8.40 16.95
CA ALA A 129 12.08 -7.54 16.97
C ALA A 129 12.50 -7.11 18.39
N GLY A 130 11.87 -7.61 19.45
CA GLY A 130 12.25 -7.36 20.84
C GLY A 130 11.90 -5.95 21.34
N VAL A 131 10.98 -5.25 20.70
CA VAL A 131 10.42 -3.99 21.23
C VAL A 131 9.43 -4.33 22.34
N PRO A 132 9.55 -3.72 23.53
CA PRO A 132 8.59 -3.94 24.60
C PRO A 132 7.22 -3.37 24.21
N LEU A 133 6.20 -4.21 24.26
CA LEU A 133 4.82 -3.87 23.97
C LEU A 133 3.97 -3.92 25.23
N GLU A 134 2.88 -3.16 25.23
CA GLU A 134 1.92 -3.17 26.33
C GLU A 134 1.17 -4.51 26.38
N PRO A 135 0.89 -5.07 27.57
CA PRO A 135 0.09 -6.29 27.67
C PRO A 135 -1.34 -6.08 27.14
N GLY A 136 -1.84 -7.02 26.33
CA GLY A 136 -3.21 -6.97 25.82
C GLY A 136 -3.40 -7.76 24.53
N TRP A 137 -4.67 -7.90 24.13
CA TRP A 137 -5.06 -8.43 22.82
C TRP A 137 -6.20 -7.57 22.25
N PRO A 138 -6.08 -7.02 21.02
CA PRO A 138 -4.90 -7.04 20.14
C PRO A 138 -3.66 -6.37 20.77
N CYS A 139 -2.48 -6.58 20.20
CA CYS A 139 -1.23 -6.02 20.74
C CYS A 139 -1.23 -4.49 20.64
N ASN A 140 -0.83 -3.81 21.73
CA ASN A 140 -0.72 -2.36 21.80
C ASN A 140 0.73 -1.91 21.90
N GLY A 141 1.00 -0.71 21.41
CA GLY A 141 2.35 -0.16 21.41
C GLY A 141 2.45 1.23 20.80
N PRO A 142 3.61 1.87 20.95
CA PRO A 142 3.79 3.26 20.58
C PRO A 142 3.67 3.50 19.06
N LEU A 143 4.05 2.53 18.23
CA LEU A 143 3.90 2.63 16.77
C LEU A 143 2.43 2.59 16.34
N LEU A 144 1.60 1.76 16.99
CA LEU A 144 0.16 1.72 16.76
C LEU A 144 -0.50 3.05 17.13
N GLN A 145 -0.14 3.63 18.26
CA GLN A 145 -0.65 4.94 18.70
C GLN A 145 -0.31 6.05 17.70
N LEU A 146 0.91 6.03 17.14
CA LEU A 146 1.30 6.97 16.08
C LEU A 146 0.49 6.74 14.79
N ALA A 147 0.31 5.49 14.37
CA ALA A 147 -0.49 5.17 13.19
C ALA A 147 -1.94 5.66 13.36
N GLU A 148 -2.50 5.47 14.56
CA GLU A 148 -3.84 5.95 14.91
C GLU A 148 -3.94 7.48 14.88
N ASP A 149 -2.97 8.20 15.47
CA ASP A 149 -2.96 9.67 15.44
C ASP A 149 -2.91 10.22 14.00
N VAL A 150 -2.05 9.66 13.14
CA VAL A 150 -1.98 10.05 11.73
C VAL A 150 -3.30 9.74 11.02
N ALA A 151 -3.86 8.54 11.20
CA ALA A 151 -5.14 8.16 10.59
C ALA A 151 -6.27 9.11 11.00
N ARG A 152 -6.36 9.48 12.29
CA ARG A 152 -7.37 10.42 12.79
C ARG A 152 -7.28 11.82 12.17
N ARG A 153 -6.10 12.22 11.69
CA ARG A 153 -5.92 13.47 10.93
C ARG A 153 -6.36 13.29 9.48
N LEU A 154 -6.02 12.15 8.87
CA LEU A 154 -6.37 11.85 7.47
C LEU A 154 -7.87 11.66 7.24
N ILE A 155 -8.62 11.11 8.20
CA ILE A 155 -10.06 10.85 8.02
C ILE A 155 -10.87 12.11 7.68
N THR A 156 -10.38 13.30 8.03
CA THR A 156 -11.04 14.56 7.68
C THR A 156 -11.11 14.79 6.17
N ALA A 157 -10.23 14.15 5.38
CA ALA A 157 -10.27 14.21 3.93
C ALA A 157 -11.49 13.49 3.34
N PHE A 158 -12.09 12.53 4.07
CA PHE A 158 -13.23 11.73 3.62
C PHE A 158 -14.58 12.44 3.82
N ASP A 159 -14.59 13.62 4.46
CA ASP A 159 -15.79 14.44 4.64
C ASP A 159 -16.18 15.15 3.32
N THR A 160 -16.71 14.36 2.39
CA THR A 160 -17.17 14.80 1.06
C THR A 160 -18.57 14.27 0.80
N ALA A 161 -19.30 14.87 -0.14
CA ALA A 161 -20.66 14.44 -0.45
C ALA A 161 -20.75 12.98 -0.93
N THR A 162 -19.66 12.42 -1.45
CA THR A 162 -19.60 11.01 -1.90
C THR A 162 -18.94 10.06 -0.91
N GLY A 163 -18.23 10.58 0.10
CA GLY A 163 -17.35 9.80 0.99
C GLY A 163 -16.00 9.43 0.36
N MET A 164 -15.72 9.83 -0.88
CA MET A 164 -14.39 9.70 -1.50
C MET A 164 -13.45 10.80 -0.95
N PRO A 165 -12.18 10.51 -0.60
CA PRO A 165 -11.34 11.48 0.06
C PRO A 165 -10.76 12.54 -0.89
N TYR A 166 -10.57 13.75 -0.36
CA TYR A 166 -9.65 14.73 -0.95
C TYR A 166 -8.22 14.16 -1.06
N GLY A 167 -7.45 14.63 -2.04
CA GLY A 167 -6.07 14.18 -2.25
C GLY A 167 -5.08 14.73 -1.21
N THR A 168 -5.41 15.83 -0.54
CA THR A 168 -4.52 16.51 0.42
C THR A 168 -5.26 16.92 1.68
N VAL A 169 -4.56 16.84 2.82
CA VAL A 169 -5.02 17.30 4.12
C VAL A 169 -3.89 18.04 4.83
N ASN A 170 -4.22 19.05 5.62
CA ASN A 170 -3.30 19.64 6.60
C ASN A 170 -3.40 18.86 7.91
N LEU A 171 -2.26 18.38 8.44
CA LEU A 171 -2.29 17.52 9.63
C LEU A 171 -2.81 18.21 10.90
N ARG A 172 -2.82 19.54 10.96
CA ARG A 172 -3.41 20.31 12.08
C ARG A 172 -4.78 20.88 11.75
N HIS A 173 -5.00 21.30 10.51
CA HIS A 173 -6.17 22.11 10.14
C HIS A 173 -7.20 21.38 9.27
N GLY A 174 -6.97 20.10 8.93
CA GLY A 174 -7.85 19.33 8.04
C GLY A 174 -7.71 19.76 6.58
N VAL A 175 -8.75 19.59 5.77
CA VAL A 175 -8.70 19.89 4.33
C VAL A 175 -8.42 21.39 4.09
N PRO A 176 -7.35 21.76 3.36
CA PRO A 176 -7.03 23.16 3.08
C PRO A 176 -8.14 23.90 2.34
N LYS A 177 -8.30 25.20 2.62
CA LYS A 177 -9.27 26.03 1.90
C LYS A 177 -8.86 26.16 0.43
N GLY A 178 -9.76 25.77 -0.46
CA GLY A 178 -9.52 25.81 -1.91
C GLY A 178 -8.82 24.57 -2.46
N GLU A 179 -8.68 23.51 -1.65
CA GLU A 179 -8.23 22.21 -2.12
C GLU A 179 -9.09 21.69 -3.28
N THR A 180 -8.46 21.05 -4.26
CA THR A 180 -9.17 20.52 -5.43
C THR A 180 -10.04 19.33 -5.02
N SER A 181 -11.30 19.30 -5.47
CA SER A 181 -12.16 18.13 -5.32
C SER A 181 -11.77 16.98 -6.26
N VAL A 182 -10.80 17.17 -7.15
CA VAL A 182 -10.42 16.16 -8.14
C VAL A 182 -9.27 15.32 -7.61
N THR A 183 -9.47 14.00 -7.54
CA THR A 183 -8.45 13.01 -7.14
C THR A 183 -8.48 11.81 -8.09
N CYS A 184 -7.45 10.96 -8.04
CA CYS A 184 -7.37 9.77 -8.86
C CYS A 184 -8.05 8.54 -8.21
N THR A 185 -8.39 7.54 -9.03
CA THR A 185 -9.04 6.30 -8.56
C THR A 185 -8.21 5.56 -7.50
N ALA A 186 -6.89 5.46 -7.69
CA ALA A 186 -5.98 4.91 -6.69
C ALA A 186 -5.98 5.76 -5.41
N GLY A 187 -6.00 7.09 -5.54
CA GLY A 187 -6.07 8.03 -4.42
C GLY A 187 -7.35 7.96 -3.60
N ILE A 188 -8.35 7.20 -4.04
CA ILE A 188 -9.61 6.91 -3.32
C ILE A 188 -9.67 5.46 -2.86
N GLY A 189 -9.16 4.53 -3.67
CA GLY A 189 -9.31 3.10 -3.49
C GLY A 189 -8.31 2.43 -2.54
N THR A 190 -7.23 3.14 -2.19
CA THR A 190 -6.04 2.52 -1.61
C THR A 190 -5.90 2.84 -0.12
N PHE A 191 -6.92 2.47 0.66
CA PHE A 191 -6.95 2.67 2.13
C PHE A 191 -7.37 1.45 2.94
N ILE A 192 -8.09 0.49 2.34
CA ILE A 192 -8.77 -0.56 3.10
C ILE A 192 -7.83 -1.50 3.86
N LEU A 193 -6.58 -1.66 3.40
CA LEU A 193 -5.61 -2.52 4.08
C LEU A 193 -5.16 -1.89 5.41
N GLU A 194 -4.66 -0.66 5.36
CA GLU A 194 -4.15 0.06 6.52
C GLU A 194 -5.28 0.42 7.48
N MET A 195 -6.34 1.04 6.96
CA MET A 195 -7.48 1.47 7.77
C MET A 195 -8.24 0.28 8.36
N GLY A 196 -8.39 -0.81 7.59
CA GLY A 196 -8.97 -2.06 8.09
C GLY A 196 -8.11 -2.67 9.19
N ALA A 197 -6.80 -2.84 8.97
CA ALA A 197 -5.89 -3.35 9.98
C ALA A 197 -5.89 -2.48 11.25
N LEU A 198 -5.89 -1.16 11.10
CA LEU A 198 -5.95 -0.22 12.22
C LEU A 198 -7.25 -0.38 13.03
N SER A 199 -8.41 -0.48 12.37
CA SER A 199 -9.69 -0.76 13.06
C SER A 199 -9.66 -2.08 13.82
N ARG A 200 -9.07 -3.14 13.25
CA ARG A 200 -8.97 -4.44 13.93
C ARG A 200 -8.01 -4.42 15.12
N LEU A 201 -6.96 -3.61 15.08
CA LEU A 201 -5.98 -3.48 16.17
C LEU A 201 -6.46 -2.56 17.29
N THR A 202 -7.12 -1.46 16.96
CA THR A 202 -7.58 -0.44 17.93
C THR A 202 -8.99 -0.72 18.48
N GLY A 203 -9.80 -1.46 17.72
CA GLY A 203 -11.22 -1.66 18.01
C GLY A 203 -12.12 -0.49 17.58
N ASP A 204 -11.57 0.58 17.00
CA ASP A 204 -12.34 1.70 16.45
C ASP A 204 -12.77 1.38 15.01
N PRO A 205 -14.07 1.15 14.73
CA PRO A 205 -14.53 0.74 13.40
C PRO A 205 -14.46 1.86 12.36
N LEU A 206 -14.30 3.12 12.79
CA LEU A 206 -14.39 4.29 11.93
C LEU A 206 -13.43 4.21 10.72
N PHE A 207 -12.19 3.75 10.92
CA PHE A 207 -11.18 3.69 9.87
C PHE A 207 -11.59 2.72 8.75
N GLU A 208 -11.96 1.48 9.08
CA GLU A 208 -12.45 0.50 8.10
C GLU A 208 -13.73 0.99 7.41
N GLU A 209 -14.65 1.62 8.15
CA GLU A 209 -15.90 2.15 7.60
C GLU A 209 -15.67 3.24 6.54
N VAL A 210 -14.81 4.22 6.80
CA VAL A 210 -14.53 5.30 5.82
C VAL A 210 -13.85 4.75 4.56
N ALA A 211 -12.92 3.80 4.71
CA ALA A 211 -12.25 3.17 3.58
C ALA A 211 -13.21 2.31 2.73
N MET A 212 -14.10 1.55 3.37
CA MET A 212 -15.13 0.77 2.67
C MET A 212 -16.13 1.67 1.94
N ASN A 213 -16.56 2.77 2.57
CA ASN A 213 -17.48 3.72 1.94
C ASN A 213 -16.87 4.35 0.68
N ALA A 214 -15.58 4.70 0.71
CA ALA A 214 -14.85 5.20 -0.46
C ALA A 214 -14.78 4.16 -1.60
N LEU A 215 -14.52 2.88 -1.29
CA LEU A 215 -14.54 1.79 -2.28
C LEU A 215 -15.93 1.59 -2.87
N TYR A 216 -16.97 1.63 -2.05
CA TYR A 216 -18.35 1.57 -2.51
C TYR A 216 -18.67 2.75 -3.41
N ALA A 217 -18.28 3.96 -3.05
CA ALA A 217 -18.51 5.14 -3.88
C ALA A 217 -17.87 4.99 -5.27
N LEU A 218 -16.61 4.56 -5.36
CA LEU A 218 -15.96 4.27 -6.65
C LEU A 218 -16.73 3.21 -7.45
N TYR A 219 -17.05 2.09 -6.80
CA TYR A 219 -17.76 0.99 -7.43
C TYR A 219 -19.09 1.47 -8.03
N HIS A 220 -19.86 2.31 -7.34
CA HIS A 220 -21.12 2.86 -7.84
C HIS A 220 -20.96 3.85 -9.01
N HIS A 221 -19.80 4.51 -9.12
CA HIS A 221 -19.52 5.48 -10.19
C HIS A 221 -18.86 4.87 -11.43
N ARG A 222 -18.67 3.55 -11.49
CA ARG A 222 -18.15 2.87 -12.69
C ARG A 222 -19.00 3.15 -13.93
N SER A 223 -18.38 3.07 -15.10
CA SER A 223 -19.09 3.24 -16.36
C SER A 223 -20.09 2.10 -16.63
N PRO A 224 -21.01 2.25 -17.60
CA PRO A 224 -21.91 1.16 -18.01
C PRO A 224 -21.19 -0.10 -18.50
N ILE A 225 -19.92 -0.01 -18.90
CA ILE A 225 -19.09 -1.15 -19.32
C ILE A 225 -18.18 -1.67 -18.19
N GLY A 226 -18.33 -1.16 -16.97
CA GLY A 226 -17.66 -1.65 -15.77
C GLY A 226 -16.26 -1.06 -15.51
N LEU A 227 -15.80 -0.11 -16.33
CA LEU A 227 -14.49 0.52 -16.15
C LEU A 227 -14.57 1.78 -15.28
N LEU A 228 -13.46 2.11 -14.64
CA LEU A 228 -13.26 3.34 -13.88
C LEU A 228 -12.33 4.28 -14.67
N GLY A 229 -12.59 5.59 -14.59
CA GLY A 229 -11.69 6.60 -15.16
C GLY A 229 -10.45 6.79 -14.28
N ASN A 230 -9.59 7.72 -14.68
CA ASN A 230 -8.37 8.02 -13.93
C ASN A 230 -8.62 9.02 -12.80
N HIS A 231 -9.39 10.10 -13.06
CA HIS A 231 -9.67 11.15 -12.08
C HIS A 231 -11.17 11.46 -11.97
N VAL A 232 -11.64 11.70 -10.74
CA VAL A 232 -13.04 11.97 -10.39
C VAL A 232 -13.12 13.15 -9.43
N ASP A 233 -14.17 13.95 -9.59
CA ASP A 233 -14.54 14.98 -8.62
C ASP A 233 -15.29 14.34 -7.43
N VAL A 234 -14.70 14.39 -6.24
CA VAL A 234 -15.20 13.72 -5.02
C VAL A 234 -16.44 14.36 -4.41
N GLN A 235 -16.84 15.55 -4.85
CA GLN A 235 -18.07 16.18 -4.39
C GLN A 235 -19.26 15.80 -5.28
N THR A 236 -19.02 15.56 -6.57
CA THR A 236 -20.08 15.32 -7.55
C THR A 236 -20.11 13.89 -8.10
N GLY A 237 -19.04 13.11 -7.91
CA GLY A 237 -18.87 11.79 -8.52
C GLY A 237 -18.59 11.83 -10.03
N ARG A 238 -18.38 13.02 -10.61
CA ARG A 238 -18.17 13.17 -12.06
C ARG A 238 -16.71 12.91 -12.43
N TRP A 239 -16.49 11.97 -13.34
CA TRP A 239 -15.19 11.72 -13.94
C TRP A 239 -14.66 12.93 -14.72
N THR A 240 -13.47 13.41 -14.36
CA THR A 240 -12.76 14.52 -15.01
C THR A 240 -11.69 14.04 -15.98
N ALA A 241 -11.13 12.84 -15.75
CA ALA A 241 -10.30 12.11 -16.70
C ALA A 241 -10.89 10.71 -16.91
N GLN A 242 -11.37 10.45 -18.14
CA GLN A 242 -12.13 9.25 -18.48
C GLN A 242 -11.31 8.14 -19.13
N ASP A 243 -9.99 8.31 -19.21
CA ASP A 243 -9.08 7.24 -19.59
C ASP A 243 -9.06 6.18 -18.48
N ALA A 244 -9.26 4.93 -18.87
CA ALA A 244 -9.25 3.75 -18.03
C ALA A 244 -8.04 2.89 -18.38
N GLY A 245 -7.33 2.44 -17.35
CA GLY A 245 -6.15 1.59 -17.46
C GLY A 245 -5.98 0.79 -16.18
N ILE A 246 -4.91 0.01 -16.12
CA ILE A 246 -4.46 -0.65 -14.89
C ILE A 246 -3.20 0.02 -14.31
N GLY A 247 -2.72 1.10 -14.93
CA GLY A 247 -1.50 1.81 -14.55
C GLY A 247 -1.74 2.98 -13.60
N ALA A 248 -0.88 4.00 -13.73
CA ALA A 248 -0.79 5.12 -12.79
C ALA A 248 -2.16 5.76 -12.51
N GLY A 249 -2.48 5.92 -11.23
CA GLY A 249 -3.72 6.56 -10.78
C GLY A 249 -4.94 5.64 -10.74
N VAL A 250 -4.79 4.36 -11.11
CA VAL A 250 -5.85 3.34 -11.00
C VAL A 250 -5.32 2.05 -10.36
N ASP A 251 -4.12 1.62 -10.72
CA ASP A 251 -3.39 0.42 -10.23
C ASP A 251 -3.87 -0.16 -8.89
N SER A 252 -3.51 0.50 -7.80
CA SER A 252 -3.63 0.01 -6.43
C SER A 252 -5.09 -0.13 -5.95
N TYR A 253 -6.08 0.45 -6.64
CA TYR A 253 -7.50 0.16 -6.38
C TYR A 253 -7.80 -1.32 -6.57
N TYR A 254 -7.39 -1.90 -7.70
CA TYR A 254 -7.66 -3.32 -7.97
C TYR A 254 -6.82 -4.22 -7.06
N GLU A 255 -5.58 -3.83 -6.78
CA GLU A 255 -4.73 -4.53 -5.82
C GLU A 255 -5.40 -4.61 -4.43
N TYR A 256 -5.97 -3.51 -3.96
CA TYR A 256 -6.58 -3.41 -2.64
C TYR A 256 -7.91 -4.14 -2.54
N LEU A 257 -8.68 -4.25 -3.63
CA LEU A 257 -9.85 -5.12 -3.65
C LEU A 257 -9.45 -6.59 -3.41
N ALA A 258 -8.43 -7.08 -4.14
CA ALA A 258 -7.98 -8.46 -4.01
C ALA A 258 -7.33 -8.74 -2.64
N LYS A 259 -6.37 -7.88 -2.23
CA LYS A 259 -5.68 -8.02 -0.93
C LYS A 259 -6.64 -7.81 0.24
N GLY A 260 -7.54 -6.83 0.17
CA GLY A 260 -8.50 -6.52 1.22
C GLY A 260 -9.50 -7.66 1.43
N ALA A 261 -9.94 -8.30 0.35
CA ALA A 261 -10.79 -9.48 0.44
C ALA A 261 -10.13 -10.62 1.24
N ILE A 262 -8.83 -10.85 1.00
CA ILE A 262 -8.06 -11.91 1.68
C ILE A 262 -7.79 -11.53 3.13
N LEU A 263 -7.27 -10.31 3.38
CA LEU A 263 -6.87 -9.85 4.71
C LEU A 263 -8.06 -9.76 5.67
N LEU A 264 -9.17 -9.16 5.22
CA LEU A 264 -10.34 -8.87 6.04
C LEU A 264 -11.44 -9.93 5.93
N GLN A 265 -11.22 -10.99 5.14
CA GLN A 265 -12.21 -12.02 4.83
C GLN A 265 -13.53 -11.44 4.30
N ARG A 266 -13.43 -10.46 3.39
CA ARG A 266 -14.56 -9.74 2.80
C ARG A 266 -14.80 -10.20 1.35
N PRO A 267 -15.69 -11.18 1.11
CA PRO A 267 -15.95 -11.68 -0.24
C PRO A 267 -16.53 -10.61 -1.17
N GLU A 268 -17.19 -9.56 -0.65
CA GLU A 268 -17.68 -8.46 -1.48
C GLU A 268 -16.56 -7.74 -2.24
N LEU A 269 -15.37 -7.59 -1.65
CA LEU A 269 -14.23 -6.94 -2.31
C LEU A 269 -13.70 -7.80 -3.45
N MET A 270 -13.65 -9.12 -3.27
CA MET A 270 -13.26 -10.06 -4.34
C MET A 270 -14.29 -10.03 -5.48
N HIS A 271 -15.59 -9.91 -5.16
CA HIS A 271 -16.62 -9.76 -6.18
C HIS A 271 -16.40 -8.51 -7.03
N MET A 272 -16.14 -7.35 -6.40
CA MET A 272 -15.82 -6.10 -7.12
C MET A 272 -14.57 -6.24 -7.99
N PHE A 273 -13.53 -6.91 -7.49
CA PHE A 273 -12.32 -7.19 -8.25
C PHE A 273 -12.61 -8.03 -9.50
N GLN A 274 -13.36 -9.13 -9.34
CA GLN A 274 -13.66 -10.03 -10.46
C GLN A 274 -14.52 -9.36 -11.53
N GLU A 275 -15.50 -8.54 -11.15
CA GLU A 275 -16.26 -7.74 -12.13
C GLU A 275 -15.37 -6.76 -12.90
N GLY A 276 -14.50 -6.02 -12.18
CA GLY A 276 -13.54 -5.11 -12.79
C GLY A 276 -12.59 -5.84 -13.74
N ARG A 277 -12.08 -7.00 -13.32
CA ARG A 277 -11.20 -7.85 -14.14
C ARG A 277 -11.87 -8.28 -15.44
N VAL A 278 -13.14 -8.70 -15.41
CA VAL A 278 -13.87 -9.07 -16.64
C VAL A 278 -13.91 -7.89 -17.63
N ALA A 279 -14.11 -6.67 -17.15
CA ALA A 279 -14.06 -5.48 -18.00
C ALA A 279 -12.64 -5.19 -18.51
N ILE A 280 -11.62 -5.31 -17.65
CA ILE A 280 -10.20 -5.14 -18.02
C ILE A 280 -9.81 -6.10 -19.15
N GLU A 281 -10.08 -7.40 -18.99
CA GLU A 281 -9.75 -8.41 -20.00
C GLU A 281 -10.48 -8.16 -21.32
N LYS A 282 -11.74 -7.72 -21.25
CA LYS A 282 -12.52 -7.47 -22.46
C LYS A 282 -12.05 -6.25 -23.24
N TYR A 283 -11.72 -5.16 -22.54
CA TYR A 283 -11.54 -3.85 -23.17
C TYR A 283 -10.08 -3.42 -23.26
N LEU A 284 -9.26 -3.70 -22.25
CA LEU A 284 -7.88 -3.22 -22.14
C LEU A 284 -6.88 -4.23 -22.70
N ASN A 285 -7.14 -5.54 -22.54
CA ASN A 285 -6.21 -6.58 -22.98
C ASN A 285 -6.08 -6.62 -24.52
N ARG A 286 -4.83 -6.59 -24.98
CA ARG A 286 -4.38 -6.73 -26.37
C ARG A 286 -3.15 -7.62 -26.37
N ASP A 287 -3.37 -8.92 -26.57
CA ASP A 287 -2.34 -9.95 -26.43
C ASP A 287 -1.71 -9.88 -25.01
N ASP A 288 -0.41 -9.61 -24.92
CA ASP A 288 0.33 -9.54 -23.66
C ASP A 288 0.23 -8.15 -22.96
N TRP A 289 -0.47 -7.19 -23.55
CA TRP A 289 -0.47 -5.79 -23.09
C TRP A 289 -1.85 -5.30 -22.67
N TYR A 290 -1.89 -4.34 -21.74
CA TYR A 290 -3.10 -3.66 -21.29
C TYR A 290 -3.03 -2.19 -21.70
N LEU A 291 -3.79 -1.81 -22.73
CA LEU A 291 -3.77 -0.44 -23.25
C LEU A 291 -4.80 0.43 -22.54
N TRP A 292 -4.55 1.74 -22.50
CA TRP A 292 -5.52 2.69 -22.00
C TRP A 292 -6.67 2.89 -22.99
N VAL A 293 -7.89 2.88 -22.46
CA VAL A 293 -9.12 3.00 -23.23
C VAL A 293 -10.06 4.05 -22.64
N SER A 294 -11.02 4.51 -23.43
CA SER A 294 -12.13 5.30 -22.88
C SER A 294 -12.98 4.44 -21.95
N MET A 295 -13.16 4.87 -20.69
CA MET A 295 -13.95 4.13 -19.71
C MET A 295 -15.38 3.86 -20.17
N GLY A 296 -15.98 4.72 -21.01
CA GLY A 296 -17.37 4.59 -21.45
C GLY A 296 -17.57 3.79 -22.73
N LYS A 297 -16.53 3.65 -23.56
CA LYS A 297 -16.64 3.05 -24.90
C LYS A 297 -15.68 1.88 -25.15
N GLY A 298 -14.62 1.74 -24.34
CA GLY A 298 -13.61 0.69 -24.50
C GLY A 298 -12.72 0.85 -25.74
N GLN A 299 -12.79 1.99 -26.42
CA GLN A 299 -11.91 2.33 -27.54
C GLN A 299 -10.54 2.79 -27.01
N VAL A 300 -9.45 2.34 -27.64
CA VAL A 300 -8.09 2.74 -27.27
C VAL A 300 -7.96 4.26 -27.35
N THR A 301 -7.47 4.87 -26.27
CA THR A 301 -7.18 6.31 -26.20
C THR A 301 -5.69 6.57 -26.25
N LEU A 302 -4.90 5.77 -25.53
CA LEU A 302 -3.45 5.86 -25.50
C LEU A 302 -2.82 4.45 -25.55
N PRO A 303 -2.03 4.11 -26.58
CA PRO A 303 -1.29 2.86 -26.65
C PRO A 303 0.02 2.97 -25.87
N VAL A 304 -0.07 3.25 -24.57
CA VAL A 304 1.08 3.40 -23.66
C VAL A 304 1.13 2.23 -22.70
N PHE A 305 2.35 1.83 -22.32
CA PHE A 305 2.63 0.94 -21.21
C PHE A 305 3.47 1.69 -20.18
N GLN A 306 3.11 1.53 -18.91
CA GLN A 306 3.85 2.11 -17.80
C GLN A 306 4.45 1.00 -16.94
N SER A 307 5.66 1.21 -16.39
CA SER A 307 6.28 0.23 -15.49
C SER A 307 5.39 -0.12 -14.28
N LEU A 308 4.50 0.78 -13.87
CA LEU A 308 3.54 0.56 -12.80
C LEU A 308 2.53 -0.56 -13.10
N GLU A 309 2.23 -0.83 -14.38
CA GLU A 309 1.28 -1.89 -14.79
C GLU A 309 1.85 -3.30 -14.54
N ALA A 310 3.16 -3.42 -14.31
CA ALA A 310 3.83 -4.70 -14.06
C ALA A 310 3.44 -5.37 -12.72
N TYR A 311 2.70 -4.69 -11.84
CA TYR A 311 2.13 -5.30 -10.63
C TYR A 311 1.04 -6.33 -10.94
N TRP A 312 0.34 -6.17 -12.07
CA TRP A 312 -0.90 -6.87 -12.37
C TRP A 312 -0.76 -8.41 -12.39
N PRO A 313 0.27 -9.00 -13.03
CA PRO A 313 0.50 -10.45 -12.94
C PRO A 313 0.72 -10.95 -11.50
N GLY A 314 1.29 -10.11 -10.62
CA GLY A 314 1.46 -10.42 -9.20
C GLY A 314 0.10 -10.52 -8.47
N VAL A 315 -0.83 -9.63 -8.78
CA VAL A 315 -2.21 -9.67 -8.24
C VAL A 315 -2.97 -10.89 -8.78
N LEU A 316 -2.83 -11.19 -10.07
CA LEU A 316 -3.43 -12.39 -10.67
C LEU A 316 -2.89 -13.67 -10.02
N SER A 317 -1.58 -13.75 -9.80
CA SER A 317 -0.94 -14.88 -9.12
C SER A 317 -1.42 -15.04 -7.68
N LEU A 318 -1.61 -13.92 -6.95
CA LEU A 318 -2.12 -13.91 -5.57
C LEU A 318 -3.49 -14.59 -5.45
N ILE A 319 -4.35 -14.45 -6.46
CA ILE A 319 -5.69 -15.06 -6.49
C ILE A 319 -5.73 -16.43 -7.20
N GLY A 320 -4.56 -17.01 -7.50
CA GLY A 320 -4.44 -18.32 -8.13
C GLY A 320 -4.64 -18.34 -9.65
N GLN A 321 -4.60 -17.18 -10.31
CA GLN A 321 -4.73 -17.07 -11.75
C GLN A 321 -3.34 -17.12 -12.42
N LEU A 322 -2.92 -18.34 -12.79
CA LEU A 322 -1.56 -18.63 -13.26
C LEU A 322 -1.44 -18.79 -14.79
N LEU A 323 -2.57 -18.76 -15.51
CA LEU A 323 -2.62 -18.90 -16.96
C LEU A 323 -3.17 -17.62 -17.57
N THR A 324 -2.38 -16.97 -18.41
CA THR A 324 -2.85 -15.98 -19.39
C THR A 324 -3.42 -16.78 -20.56
N THR A 325 -4.75 -16.82 -20.69
CA THR A 325 -5.44 -17.43 -21.84
C THR A 325 -5.46 -16.50 -23.03
#